data_AF-A0ABD5YYN7-F1
#
_entry.id   AF-A0ABD5YYN7-F1
#
_cell.length_a   1.000
_cell.length_b   1.000
_cell.length_c   1.000
_cell.angle_alpha   90.00
_cell.angle_beta   90.00
_cell.angle_gamma   90.00
#
_symmetry.space_group_name_H-M   'P 1'
#
loop_
_entity.id
_entity.type
_entity.pdbx_description
1 polymer ?
#
loop_
_entity_poly.entity_id
_entity_poly.type
_entity_poly.pdbx_seq_one_letter_code
_entity_poly.pdbx_strand_id
1 'polypeptide(L)'
;MIPKDRTTDRICRHPELHLAYRACREYDADERSTMVMYTSTEPCPMCAGGMTTAGSGRVVYCVGTDEIAAFTGNEPTVRSADILDDISDVVGPILNDEGRQIHQEFDW
;
A
#
# COMPACT_ATOMS: atom_id res chain seq x y z
N MET A 1 4.86 -6.87 -21.31
CA MET A 1 3.60 -6.14 -21.56
C MET A 1 2.58 -6.67 -20.56
N ILE A 2 2.20 -5.89 -19.53
CA ILE A 2 1.12 -6.33 -18.62
C ILE A 2 -0.19 -6.19 -19.41
N PRO A 3 -0.99 -7.26 -19.57
CA PRO A 3 -2.26 -7.16 -20.28
C PRO A 3 -3.20 -6.15 -19.59
N LYS A 4 -3.81 -5.26 -20.38
CA LYS A 4 -4.88 -4.36 -19.94
C LYS A 4 -6.25 -5.07 -19.97
N ASP A 5 -6.38 -6.24 -19.37
CA ASP A 5 -7.68 -6.88 -19.16
C ASP A 5 -8.24 -6.48 -17.78
N ARG A 6 -9.53 -6.13 -17.72
CA ARG A 6 -10.28 -5.82 -16.49
C ARG A 6 -10.81 -7.11 -15.86
N THR A 7 -9.96 -8.11 -15.69
CA THR A 7 -10.32 -9.35 -15.00
C THR A 7 -10.11 -9.16 -13.50
N THR A 8 -11.22 -9.17 -12.76
CA THR A 8 -11.32 -9.10 -11.29
C THR A 8 -10.74 -10.33 -10.58
N ASP A 9 -10.16 -11.27 -11.32
CA ASP A 9 -9.70 -12.59 -10.86
C ASP A 9 -8.23 -12.64 -10.42
N ARG A 10 -7.55 -11.50 -10.33
CA ARG A 10 -6.14 -11.46 -9.90
C ARG A 10 -6.03 -10.94 -8.47
N ILE A 11 -5.82 -11.88 -7.56
CA ILE A 11 -5.60 -11.66 -6.11
C ILE A 11 -4.57 -10.54 -5.84
N CYS A 12 -3.53 -10.42 -6.68
CA CYS A 12 -2.45 -9.43 -6.50
C CYS A 12 -2.67 -8.08 -7.21
N ARG A 13 -3.86 -7.74 -7.70
CA ARG A 13 -4.12 -6.45 -8.40
C ARG A 13 -4.39 -5.28 -7.45
N HIS A 14 -3.52 -5.11 -6.45
CA HIS A 14 -3.55 -3.93 -5.59
C HIS A 14 -2.76 -2.77 -6.25
N PRO A 15 -3.25 -1.52 -6.17
CA PRO A 15 -2.54 -0.35 -6.70
C PRO A 15 -1.08 -0.25 -6.23
N GLU A 16 -0.84 -0.58 -4.96
CA GLU A 16 0.48 -0.55 -4.31
C GLU A 16 1.47 -1.50 -4.99
N LEU A 17 1.07 -2.76 -5.23
CA LEU A 17 1.90 -3.72 -5.94
C LEU A 17 2.14 -3.32 -7.39
N HIS A 18 1.15 -2.71 -8.03
CA HIS A 18 1.31 -2.20 -9.38
C HIS A 18 2.34 -1.07 -9.45
N LEU A 19 2.30 -0.13 -8.49
CA LEU A 19 3.27 0.96 -8.39
C LEU A 19 4.66 0.45 -8.04
N ALA A 20 4.79 -0.47 -7.07
CA ALA A 20 6.05 -1.11 -6.71
C ALA A 20 6.70 -1.80 -7.92
N TYR A 21 5.92 -2.59 -8.68
CA TYR A 21 6.39 -3.24 -9.90
C TYR A 21 6.87 -2.23 -10.95
N ARG A 22 6.13 -1.13 -11.14
CA ARG A 22 6.51 -0.08 -12.08
C ARG A 22 7.81 0.60 -11.65
N ALA A 23 7.94 0.95 -10.37
CA ALA A 23 9.13 1.56 -9.83
C ALA A 23 10.36 0.69 -10.11
N CYS A 24 10.29 -0.62 -9.83
CA CYS A 24 11.39 -1.57 -10.12
C CYS A 24 11.76 -1.67 -11.60
N ARG A 25 10.84 -1.34 -12.51
CA ARG A 25 11.09 -1.40 -13.96
C ARG A 25 11.63 -0.10 -14.53
N GLU A 26 11.27 1.02 -13.93
CA GLU A 26 11.54 2.36 -14.45
C GLU A 26 12.80 2.97 -13.80
N TYR A 27 13.14 2.58 -12.58
CA TYR A 27 14.21 3.20 -11.77
C TYR A 27 15.15 2.15 -11.18
N ASP A 28 16.39 2.56 -10.89
CA ASP A 28 17.35 1.72 -10.18
C ASP A 28 17.10 1.70 -8.66
N ALA A 29 17.90 0.92 -7.93
CA ALA A 29 17.70 0.73 -6.49
C ALA A 29 17.96 2.00 -5.68
N ASP A 30 18.97 2.78 -6.06
CA ASP A 30 19.35 4.00 -5.36
C ASP A 30 18.28 5.07 -5.54
N GLU A 31 17.75 5.21 -6.76
CA GLU A 31 16.62 6.09 -7.06
C GLU A 31 15.38 5.70 -6.23
N ARG A 32 15.00 4.41 -6.21
CA ARG A 32 13.82 3.93 -5.46
C ARG A 32 13.95 4.14 -3.96
N SER A 33 15.16 4.02 -3.41
CA SER A 33 15.41 4.26 -1.99
C SER A 33 15.09 5.69 -1.55
N THR A 34 15.02 6.65 -2.49
CA THR A 34 14.64 8.04 -2.21
C THR A 34 13.15 8.32 -2.44
N MET A 35 12.41 7.36 -2.99
CA MET A 35 11.00 7.54 -3.33
C MET A 35 10.06 7.33 -2.14
N VAL A 36 8.92 8.02 -2.21
CA VAL A 36 7.83 7.91 -1.24
C VAL A 36 6.60 7.34 -1.94
N MET A 37 6.05 6.25 -1.40
CA MET A 37 4.76 5.73 -1.83
C MET A 37 3.65 6.35 -0.98
N TYR A 38 2.69 7.02 -1.61
CA TYR A 38 1.48 7.48 -0.96
C TYR A 38 0.33 6.51 -1.29
N THR A 39 -0.37 6.06 -0.26
CA THR A 39 -1.51 5.14 -0.37
C THR A 39 -2.70 5.64 0.46
N SER A 40 -3.92 5.38 -0.01
CA SER A 40 -5.14 5.78 0.71
C SER A 40 -5.36 4.96 1.98
N THR A 41 -4.95 3.70 1.97
CA THR A 41 -5.07 2.77 3.11
C THR A 41 -3.71 2.22 3.48
N GLU A 42 -3.53 1.86 4.75
CA GLU A 42 -2.37 1.11 5.19
C GLU A 42 -2.16 -0.13 4.31
N PRO A 43 -0.94 -0.36 3.77
CA PRO A 43 -0.71 -1.51 2.90
C PRO A 43 -0.98 -2.83 3.62
N CYS A 44 -1.74 -3.72 2.99
CA CYS A 44 -1.91 -5.07 3.52
C CYS A 44 -0.59 -5.87 3.49
N PRO A 45 -0.48 -7.00 4.21
CA PRO A 45 0.75 -7.79 4.27
C PRO A 45 1.34 -8.18 2.90
N MET A 46 0.48 -8.49 1.94
CA MET A 46 0.89 -8.80 0.56
C MET A 46 1.57 -7.59 -0.11
N CYS A 47 1.00 -6.40 0.05
CA CYS A 47 1.54 -5.18 -0.56
C CYS A 47 2.83 -4.74 0.13
N ALA A 48 2.87 -4.79 1.46
CA ALA A 48 4.08 -4.52 2.24
C ALA A 48 5.22 -5.47 1.83
N GLY A 49 4.96 -6.76 1.68
CA GLY A 49 5.96 -7.72 1.18
C GLY A 49 6.43 -7.44 -0.27
N GLY A 50 5.58 -6.84 -1.11
CA GLY A 50 6.01 -6.35 -2.42
C GLY A 50 6.89 -5.10 -2.33
N MET A 51 6.61 -4.23 -1.36
CA MET A 51 7.39 -3.01 -1.11
C MET A 51 8.78 -3.32 -0.56
N THR A 52 8.96 -4.37 0.26
CA THR A 52 10.31 -4.79 0.70
C THR A 52 11.21 -5.13 -0.49
N THR A 53 10.63 -5.75 -1.53
CA THR A 53 11.35 -6.06 -2.77
C THR A 53 11.61 -4.81 -3.60
N ALA A 54 10.68 -3.85 -3.59
CA ALA A 54 10.82 -2.61 -4.35
C ALA A 54 11.83 -1.63 -3.71
N GLY A 55 11.97 -1.64 -2.39
CA GLY A 55 12.92 -0.80 -1.67
C GLY A 55 12.59 0.69 -1.75
N SER A 56 11.31 1.06 -1.62
CA SER A 56 10.92 2.47 -1.48
C SER A 56 11.39 2.99 -0.12
N GLY A 57 11.95 4.20 -0.03
CA GLY A 57 12.47 4.71 1.24
C GLY A 57 11.38 5.01 2.28
N ARG A 58 10.16 5.33 1.82
CA ARG A 58 9.04 5.67 2.72
C ARG A 58 7.70 5.28 2.12
N VAL A 59 6.77 4.94 3.01
CA VAL A 59 5.37 4.71 2.73
C VAL A 59 4.53 5.62 3.62
N VAL A 60 3.59 6.33 3.02
CA VAL A 60 2.66 7.23 3.72
C VAL A 60 1.24 6.75 3.46
N TYR A 61 0.43 6.59 4.51
CA TYR A 61 -0.96 6.12 4.38
C TYR A 61 -1.98 7.04 5.09
N CYS A 62 -3.22 7.06 4.59
CA CYS A 62 -4.29 7.86 5.18
C CYS A 62 -5.14 7.13 6.23
N VAL A 63 -5.67 5.94 5.91
CA VAL A 63 -6.55 5.18 6.80
C VAL A 63 -5.84 3.93 7.29
N GLY A 64 -5.82 3.71 8.61
CA GLY A 64 -5.14 2.59 9.24
C GLY A 64 -5.90 1.28 9.11
N THR A 65 -5.19 0.16 9.25
CA THR A 65 -5.76 -1.19 9.19
C THR A 65 -6.90 -1.41 10.19
N ASP A 66 -6.80 -0.87 11.41
CA ASP A 66 -7.83 -1.02 12.45
C ASP A 66 -9.19 -0.49 12.00
N GLU A 67 -9.15 0.59 11.22
CA GLU A 67 -10.34 1.27 10.72
C GLU A 67 -10.89 0.56 9.50
N ILE A 68 -10.00 0.12 8.60
CA ILE A 68 -10.38 -0.75 7.47
C ILE A 68 -10.99 -2.06 7.95
N ALA A 69 -10.54 -2.61 9.08
CA ALA A 69 -11.13 -3.79 9.67
C ALA A 69 -12.56 -3.53 10.17
N ALA A 70 -12.87 -2.30 10.64
CA ALA A 70 -14.22 -1.92 11.03
C ALA A 70 -15.18 -1.84 9.83
N PHE A 71 -14.69 -1.42 8.65
CA PHE A 71 -15.46 -1.39 7.40
C PHE A 71 -15.64 -2.80 6.81
N THR A 72 -14.53 -3.52 6.64
CA THR A 72 -14.47 -4.77 5.88
C THR A 72 -14.71 -6.04 6.70
N GLY A 73 -14.65 -5.96 8.02
CA GLY A 73 -14.70 -7.11 8.94
C GLY A 73 -13.45 -7.99 8.90
N ASN A 74 -12.38 -7.57 8.22
CA ASN A 74 -11.15 -8.34 8.08
C ASN A 74 -9.96 -7.61 8.69
N GLU A 75 -9.38 -8.17 9.73
CA GLU A 75 -8.21 -7.63 10.41
C GLU A 75 -6.96 -8.46 10.04
N PRO A 76 -6.00 -7.88 9.31
CA PRO A 76 -4.68 -8.45 9.10
C PRO A 76 -3.97 -8.80 10.41
N THR A 77 -3.32 -9.97 10.45
CA THR A 77 -2.56 -10.43 11.60
C THR A 77 -1.21 -9.72 11.79
N VAL A 78 -0.75 -8.96 10.79
CA VAL A 78 0.55 -8.28 10.77
C VAL A 78 0.38 -6.91 10.12
N ARG A 79 1.03 -5.88 10.67
CA ARG A 79 0.96 -4.51 10.15
C ARG A 79 2.01 -4.24 9.10
N SER A 80 1.79 -3.20 8.29
CA SER A 80 2.75 -2.77 7.28
C SER A 80 4.08 -2.36 7.92
N ALA A 81 4.03 -1.67 9.06
CA ALA A 81 5.20 -1.25 9.83
C ALA A 81 6.08 -2.43 10.29
N ASP A 82 5.46 -3.55 10.69
CA ASP A 82 6.22 -4.74 11.12
C ASP A 82 6.96 -5.41 9.95
N ILE A 83 6.36 -5.39 8.75
CA ILE A 83 6.93 -6.03 7.56
C ILE A 83 8.03 -5.16 6.94
N LEU A 84 7.90 -3.84 7.07
CA LEU A 84 8.79 -2.84 6.49
C LEU A 84 9.83 -2.32 7.48
N ASP A 85 9.91 -2.89 8.68
CA ASP A 85 10.89 -2.55 9.70
C ASP A 85 12.31 -2.60 9.12
N ASP A 86 13.12 -1.58 9.42
CA ASP A 86 14.46 -1.34 8.87
C ASP A 86 14.57 -1.25 7.32
N ILE A 87 13.45 -1.28 6.58
CA ILE A 87 13.43 -1.24 5.10
C ILE A 87 12.83 0.06 4.59
N SER A 88 11.70 0.48 5.14
CA SER A 88 10.99 1.69 4.73
C SER A 88 10.41 2.41 5.94
N ASP A 89 10.52 3.73 5.98
CA ASP A 89 9.77 4.52 6.95
C ASP A 89 8.26 4.38 6.67
N VAL A 90 7.49 3.90 7.64
CA VAL A 90 6.03 3.82 7.53
C VAL A 90 5.41 4.96 8.34
N VAL A 91 4.73 5.88 7.65
CA VAL A 91 4.16 7.09 8.24
C VAL A 91 2.64 7.12 8.02
N GLY A 92 1.89 7.25 9.10
CA GLY A 92 0.45 7.38 9.05
C GLY A 92 -0.19 7.13 10.41
N PRO A 93 -1.51 7.36 10.51
CA PRO A 93 -2.37 7.89 9.46
C PRO A 93 -2.20 9.42 9.26
N ILE A 94 -2.24 9.90 8.00
CA ILE A 94 -2.21 11.33 7.62
C ILE A 94 -3.44 11.69 6.79
N LEU A 95 -4.09 12.84 7.01
CA LEU A 95 -5.38 13.18 6.37
C LEU A 95 -6.43 12.06 6.58
N ASN A 96 -6.48 11.53 7.80
CA ASN A 96 -7.30 10.37 8.16
C ASN A 96 -8.79 10.65 7.99
N ASP A 97 -9.26 11.84 8.39
CA ASP A 97 -10.67 12.21 8.32
C ASP A 97 -11.14 12.28 6.86
N GLU A 98 -10.34 12.87 5.97
CA GLU A 98 -10.62 12.93 4.54
C GLU A 98 -10.57 11.54 3.89
N GLY A 99 -9.60 10.72 4.27
CA GLY A 99 -9.51 9.33 3.81
C GLY A 99 -10.74 8.50 4.21
N ARG A 100 -11.16 8.61 5.48
CA ARG A 100 -12.36 7.94 6.01
C ARG A 100 -13.63 8.37 5.28
N GLN A 101 -13.77 9.66 5.00
CA GLN A 101 -14.95 10.17 4.31
C GLN A 101 -15.14 9.48 2.95
N ILE A 102 -14.05 9.25 2.20
CA ILE A 102 -14.12 8.51 0.94
C ILE A 102 -14.62 7.07 1.17
N HIS A 103 -14.10 6.35 2.16
CA HIS A 103 -14.57 4.98 2.43
C HIS A 103 -16.06 4.94 2.79
N GLN A 104 -16.57 5.94 3.50
CA GLN A 104 -17.99 6.07 3.82
C GLN A 104 -18.84 6.39 2.57
N GLU A 105 -18.36 7.26 1.68
CA GLU A 105 -19.08 7.63 0.45
C GLU A 105 -19.24 6.47 -0.54
N PHE A 106 -18.36 5.46 -0.46
CA PHE A 106 -18.36 4.29 -1.33
C PHE A 106 -18.90 3.00 -0.67
N ASP A 107 -19.53 3.11 0.50
CA ASP A 107 -20.13 1.99 1.26
C ASP A 107 -19.18 0.79 1.44
N TRP A 108 -17.95 1.06 1.91
CA TRP A 108 -16.96 0.03 2.20
C TRP A 108 -17.15 -0.64 3.57
#